data_AF-A0A382U8E4-F1
#
_entry.id   AF-A0A382U8E4-F1
#
_cell.length_a   1.000
_cell.length_b   1.000
_cell.length_c   1.000
_cell.angle_alpha   90.00
_cell.angle_beta   90.00
_cell.angle_gamma   90.00
#
_symmetry.space_group_name_H-M   'P 1'
#
loop_
_entity.id
_entity.type
_entity.pdbx_description
1 polymer ?
#
loop_
_entity_poly.entity_id
_entity_poly.type
_entity_poly.pdbx_seq_one_letter_code
_entity_poly.pdbx_strand_id
1 'polypeptide(L)'
;MINVLDCKKSNYLSRLKSILEKRRSGNKINSDIAIKIVKDVKKNKQKALLKYEKKFSKNKQVKISKNELSNSIKQLDPKVKNAIDFAYNRILKFHKNQKVKNFKFK
;
A
#
# COMPACT_ATOMS: atom_id res chain seq x y z
N MET A 1 -8.51 -26.24 7.15
CA MET A 1 -8.90 -26.47 8.56
C MET A 1 -8.45 -25.28 9.39
N ILE A 2 -9.35 -24.63 10.14
CA ILE A 2 -9.01 -23.48 10.98
C ILE A 2 -8.33 -23.98 12.25
N ASN A 3 -7.19 -23.41 12.62
CA ASN A 3 -6.49 -23.76 13.86
C ASN A 3 -7.12 -23.01 15.03
N VAL A 4 -7.55 -23.74 16.06
CA VAL A 4 -8.08 -23.18 17.32
C VAL A 4 -6.97 -23.19 18.38
N LEU A 5 -6.72 -22.03 18.99
CA LEU A 5 -5.82 -21.89 20.14
C LEU A 5 -6.65 -21.97 21.42
N ASP A 6 -6.51 -23.08 22.15
CA ASP A 6 -7.14 -23.26 23.45
C ASP A 6 -6.31 -22.59 24.55
N CYS A 7 -6.81 -21.47 25.06
CA CYS A 7 -6.15 -20.67 26.10
C CYS A 7 -6.22 -21.29 27.51
N LYS A 8 -6.97 -22.39 27.71
CA LYS A 8 -7.03 -23.10 29.00
C LYS A 8 -5.82 -24.01 29.21
N LYS A 9 -5.08 -24.35 28.14
CA LYS A 9 -3.89 -25.20 28.24
C LYS A 9 -2.74 -24.44 28.90
N SER A 10 -2.00 -25.13 29.77
CA SER A 10 -0.82 -24.57 30.43
C SER A 10 0.25 -24.06 29.45
N ASN A 11 0.33 -24.64 28.24
CA ASN A 11 1.27 -24.26 27.19
C ASN A 11 0.71 -23.24 26.17
N TYR A 12 -0.44 -22.61 26.42
CA TYR A 12 -1.05 -21.74 25.41
C TYR A 12 -0.15 -20.55 25.04
N LEU A 13 0.53 -19.93 26.01
CA LEU A 13 1.40 -18.78 25.77
C LEU A 13 2.59 -19.14 24.86
N SER A 14 3.17 -20.32 25.02
CA SER A 14 4.26 -20.77 24.15
C SER A 14 3.77 -21.10 22.74
N ARG A 15 2.58 -21.70 22.61
CA ARG A 15 1.91 -21.92 21.32
C ARG A 15 1.56 -20.60 20.63
N LEU A 16 1.02 -19.62 21.35
CA LEU A 16 0.75 -18.27 20.85
C LEU A 16 2.03 -17.61 20.37
N LYS A 17 3.09 -17.64 21.19
CA LYS A 17 4.40 -17.10 20.82
C LYS A 17 4.92 -17.76 19.54
N SER A 18 4.87 -19.08 19.42
CA SER A 18 5.28 -19.78 18.19
C SER A 18 4.50 -19.32 16.95
N ILE A 19 3.17 -19.12 17.07
CA ILE A 19 2.33 -18.63 15.97
C ILE A 19 2.74 -17.20 15.58
N LEU A 20 2.94 -16.32 16.57
CA LEU A 20 3.35 -14.94 16.33
C LEU A 20 4.77 -14.87 15.74
N GLU A 21 5.67 -15.72 16.22
CA GLU A 21 7.06 -15.77 15.73
C GLU A 21 7.14 -16.27 14.29
N LYS A 22 6.27 -17.18 13.83
CA LYS A 22 6.18 -17.53 12.40
C LYS A 22 5.93 -16.31 11.49
N ARG A 23 5.21 -15.30 11.99
CA ARG A 23 4.96 -14.05 11.25
C ARG A 23 6.15 -13.08 11.36
N ARG A 24 6.87 -13.09 12.49
CA ARG A 24 8.00 -12.19 12.76
C ARG A 24 9.32 -12.68 12.19
N SER A 25 9.50 -14.00 12.07
CA SER A 25 10.69 -14.68 11.54
C SER A 25 10.79 -14.52 10.03
N GLY A 26 10.56 -13.29 9.54
CA GLY A 26 10.46 -12.93 8.15
C GLY A 26 11.46 -13.72 7.34
N ASN A 27 10.97 -14.40 6.29
CA ASN A 27 11.83 -15.14 5.39
C ASN A 27 13.03 -14.27 5.05
N LYS A 28 14.24 -14.85 4.91
CA LYS A 28 15.37 -14.13 4.34
C LYS A 28 15.02 -13.73 2.92
N ILE A 29 14.36 -12.58 2.75
CA ILE A 29 13.96 -12.06 1.45
C ILE A 29 15.27 -11.63 0.79
N ASN A 30 15.58 -12.23 -0.36
CA ASN A 30 16.67 -11.77 -1.19
C ASN A 30 16.32 -10.36 -1.71
N SER A 31 16.77 -9.34 -0.98
CA SER A 31 16.57 -7.94 -1.31
C SER A 31 17.61 -7.40 -2.30
N ASP A 32 18.55 -8.23 -2.78
CA ASP A 32 19.67 -7.78 -3.61
C ASP A 32 19.19 -7.09 -4.88
N ILE A 33 18.11 -7.60 -5.47
CA ILE A 33 17.50 -7.02 -6.68
C ILE A 33 16.90 -5.64 -6.36
N ALA A 34 16.14 -5.52 -5.27
CA ALA A 34 15.54 -4.24 -4.86
C ALA A 34 16.61 -3.20 -4.55
N ILE A 35 17.68 -3.58 -3.83
CA ILE A 35 18.81 -2.69 -3.51
C ILE A 35 19.50 -2.22 -4.79
N LYS A 36 19.73 -3.12 -5.75
CA LYS A 36 20.32 -2.77 -7.05
C LYS A 36 19.43 -1.80 -7.83
N ILE A 37 18.12 -2.03 -7.88
CA ILE A 37 17.16 -1.13 -8.53
C ILE A 37 17.18 0.26 -7.89
N VAL A 38 17.12 0.34 -6.56
CA VAL A 38 17.15 1.63 -5.84
C VAL A 38 18.45 2.39 -6.10
N LYS A 39 19.61 1.71 -6.05
CA LYS A 39 20.92 2.31 -6.38
C LYS A 39 20.96 2.80 -7.84
N ASP A 40 20.42 2.01 -8.78
CA ASP A 40 20.35 2.39 -10.20
C ASP A 40 19.44 3.61 -10.41
N VAL A 41 18.26 3.65 -9.79
CA VAL A 41 17.35 4.82 -9.85
C VAL A 41 17.98 6.06 -9.20
N LYS A 42 18.68 5.91 -8.07
CA LYS A 42 19.39 7.02 -7.43
C LYS A 42 20.48 7.61 -8.34
N LYS A 43 21.25 6.76 -9.03
CA LYS A 43 22.35 7.18 -9.92
C LYS A 43 21.84 7.71 -11.27
N ASN A 44 20.90 7.00 -11.90
CA ASN A 44 20.50 7.18 -13.29
C ASN A 44 19.10 7.80 -13.47
N LYS A 45 18.42 8.15 -12.37
CA LYS A 45 17.17 8.93 -12.31
C LYS A 45 16.10 8.40 -13.30
N GLN A 46 15.57 9.29 -14.15
CA GLN A 46 14.49 8.99 -15.10
C GLN A 46 14.86 7.89 -16.10
N LYS A 47 16.13 7.77 -16.50
CA LYS A 47 16.58 6.72 -17.42
C LYS A 47 16.41 5.33 -16.81
N ALA A 48 16.78 5.17 -15.55
CA ALA A 48 16.56 3.93 -14.81
C ALA A 48 15.07 3.69 -14.55
N LEU A 49 14.28 4.73 -14.25
CA LEU A 49 12.84 4.60 -14.11
C LEU A 49 12.18 4.03 -15.38
N LEU A 50 12.43 4.62 -16.55
CA LEU A 50 11.89 4.14 -17.83
C LEU A 50 12.34 2.71 -18.15
N LYS A 51 13.60 2.39 -17.85
CA LYS A 51 14.15 1.03 -17.99
C LYS A 51 13.34 0.01 -17.17
N TYR A 52 13.02 0.32 -15.91
CA TYR A 52 12.29 -0.60 -15.03
C TYR A 52 10.79 -0.62 -15.29
N GLU A 53 10.16 0.50 -15.66
CA GLU A 53 8.77 0.55 -16.14
C GLU A 53 8.56 -0.34 -17.37
N LYS A 54 9.47 -0.27 -18.34
CA LYS A 54 9.43 -1.15 -19.52
C LYS A 54 9.63 -2.62 -19.13
N LYS A 55 10.54 -2.90 -18.19
CA LYS A 55 10.88 -4.27 -17.77
C LYS A 55 9.75 -4.96 -17.02
N PHE A 56 9.13 -4.29 -16.06
CA PHE A 56 8.19 -4.91 -15.13
C PHE A 56 6.73 -4.62 -15.45
N SER A 57 6.43 -3.42 -15.96
CA SER A 57 5.05 -2.96 -16.20
C SER A 57 4.69 -2.89 -17.69
N LYS A 58 5.65 -3.15 -18.59
CA LYS A 58 5.54 -2.90 -20.05
C LYS A 58 5.05 -1.48 -20.37
N ASN A 59 5.28 -0.54 -19.45
CA ASN A 59 4.79 0.81 -19.52
C ASN A 59 5.85 1.72 -20.15
N LYS A 60 5.39 2.67 -20.97
CA LYS A 60 6.24 3.68 -21.62
C LYS A 60 5.94 5.10 -21.13
N GLN A 61 4.84 5.31 -20.41
CA GLN A 61 4.39 6.60 -19.94
C GLN A 61 4.46 6.69 -18.41
N VAL A 62 5.24 7.63 -17.90
CA VAL A 62 5.39 7.82 -16.44
C VAL A 62 4.24 8.65 -15.86
N LYS A 63 3.68 9.56 -16.66
CA LYS A 63 2.65 10.50 -16.22
C LYS A 63 1.44 10.40 -17.15
N ILE A 64 0.27 10.25 -16.53
CA ILE A 64 -1.02 10.24 -17.22
C ILE A 64 -1.48 11.68 -17.49
N SER A 65 -2.07 11.92 -18.66
CA SER A 65 -2.66 13.22 -19.01
C SER A 65 -4.00 13.44 -18.31
N LYS A 66 -4.42 14.70 -18.15
CA LYS A 66 -5.73 15.03 -17.57
C LYS A 66 -6.88 14.45 -18.40
N ASN A 67 -6.72 14.40 -19.72
CA ASN A 67 -7.73 13.88 -20.64
C ASN A 67 -7.91 12.37 -20.48
N GLU A 68 -6.80 11.61 -20.44
CA GLU A 68 -6.82 10.18 -20.17
C GLU A 68 -7.49 9.88 -18.83
N LEU A 69 -7.13 10.63 -17.78
CA LEU A 69 -7.74 10.48 -16.45
C LEU A 69 -9.26 10.73 -16.49
N SER A 70 -9.70 11.83 -17.11
CA SER A 70 -11.11 12.16 -17.24
C SER A 70 -11.87 11.08 -18.03
N ASN A 71 -11.28 10.56 -19.10
CA ASN A 71 -11.90 9.52 -19.93
C ASN A 71 -12.05 8.21 -19.15
N SER A 72 -11.02 7.80 -18.41
CA SER A 72 -11.10 6.61 -17.55
C SER A 72 -12.19 6.74 -16.48
N ILE A 73 -12.36 7.92 -15.88
CA ILE A 73 -13.43 8.15 -14.90
C ILE A 73 -14.81 8.08 -15.55
N LYS A 74 -14.98 8.58 -16.79
CA LYS A 74 -16.24 8.53 -17.53
C LYS A 74 -16.64 7.10 -17.93
N GLN A 75 -15.67 6.21 -18.11
CA GLN A 75 -15.90 4.81 -18.48
C GLN A 75 -16.33 3.92 -17.31
N LEU A 76 -16.27 4.42 -16.07
CA LEU A 76 -16.70 3.65 -14.90
C LEU A 76 -18.22 3.44 -14.91
N ASP A 77 -18.63 2.26 -14.47
CA ASP A 77 -20.04 1.99 -14.15
C ASP A 77 -20.57 3.04 -13.15
N PRO A 78 -21.77 3.61 -13.36
CA PRO A 78 -22.31 4.63 -12.48
C PRO A 78 -22.42 4.20 -11.00
N LYS A 79 -22.73 2.93 -10.71
CA LYS A 79 -22.79 2.43 -9.33
C LYS A 79 -21.41 2.37 -8.71
N VAL A 80 -20.40 1.95 -9.46
CA VAL A 80 -19.00 1.96 -9.02
C VAL A 80 -18.55 3.39 -8.72
N LYS A 81 -18.84 4.33 -9.61
CA LYS A 81 -18.53 5.76 -9.41
C LYS A 81 -19.17 6.29 -8.12
N ASN A 82 -20.47 6.05 -7.94
CA ASN A 82 -21.20 6.48 -6.74
C ASN A 82 -20.63 5.83 -5.46
N ALA A 83 -20.21 4.57 -5.52
CA ALA A 83 -19.59 3.89 -4.38
C ALA A 83 -18.22 4.49 -4.02
N ILE A 84 -17.41 4.85 -5.02
CA ILE A 84 -16.13 5.57 -4.82
C ILE A 84 -16.39 6.92 -4.15
N ASP A 85 -17.34 7.70 -4.67
CA ASP A 85 -17.69 9.02 -4.13
C ASP A 85 -18.22 8.92 -2.68
N PHE A 86 -19.05 7.91 -2.40
CA PHE A 86 -19.53 7.63 -1.04
C PHE A 86 -18.38 7.31 -0.07
N ALA A 87 -17.46 6.43 -0.47
CA ALA A 87 -16.30 6.07 0.34
C ALA A 87 -15.39 7.28 0.58
N TYR A 88 -15.11 8.05 -0.48
CA TYR A 88 -14.32 9.29 -0.41
C TYR A 88 -14.90 10.27 0.60
N ASN A 89 -16.20 10.53 0.54
CA ASN A 89 -16.87 11.47 1.43
C ASN A 89 -16.77 11.06 2.91
N ARG A 90 -16.88 9.76 3.21
CA ARG A 90 -16.73 9.25 4.58
C ARG A 90 -15.31 9.35 5.10
N ILE A 91 -14.32 8.93 4.29
CA ILE A 91 -12.89 9.02 4.62
C ILE A 91 -12.50 10.47 4.85
N LEU A 92 -12.91 11.37 3.94
CA LEU A 92 -12.64 12.80 4.05
C LEU A 92 -13.27 13.40 5.30
N LYS A 93 -14.54 13.08 5.60
CA LYS A 93 -15.22 13.57 6.81
C LYS A 93 -14.51 13.10 8.08
N PHE A 94 -14.10 11.84 8.14
CA PHE A 94 -13.37 11.29 9.26
C PHE A 94 -12.03 12.01 9.49
N HIS A 95 -11.19 12.14 8.46
CA HIS A 95 -9.90 12.82 8.60
C HIS A 95 -10.00 14.33 8.80
N LYS A 96 -11.06 14.99 8.30
CA LYS A 96 -11.34 16.40 8.62
C LYS A 96 -11.47 16.63 10.13
N ASN A 97 -12.09 15.70 10.86
CA ASN A 97 -12.26 15.78 12.30
C ASN A 97 -10.97 15.50 13.09
N GLN A 98 -9.95 14.91 12.45
CA GLN A 98 -8.63 14.66 13.06
C GLN A 98 -7.67 15.84 12.88
N LYS A 99 -8.07 16.91 12.17
CA LYS A 99 -7.23 18.09 12.00
C LYS A 99 -7.02 18.76 13.36
N VAL A 100 -5.76 18.80 13.78
CA VAL A 100 -5.34 19.50 14.99
C VAL A 100 -5.69 20.99 14.82
N LYS A 101 -6.35 21.59 15.81
CA LYS A 101 -6.56 23.04 15.85
C LYS A 101 -5.24 23.69 16.25
N ASN A 102 -4.86 24.78 15.60
CA ASN A 102 -3.72 25.59 16.06
C ASN A 102 -3.99 26.00 17.51
N PHE A 103 -3.18 25.51 18.44
CA PHE A 103 -3.24 25.94 19.82
C PHE A 103 -2.69 27.38 19.88
N LYS A 104 -3.50 28.34 20.32
CA LYS A 104 -2.97 29.61 20.82
C LYS A 104 -2.45 29.34 22.22
N PHE A 105 -1.14 29.35 22.39
CA PHE A 105 -0.53 29.45 23.71
C PHE A 105 -0.90 30.83 24.27
N LYS A 106 -1.39 30.87 25.52
CA LYS A 106 -1.69 32.08 26.28
C LYS A 106 -0.51 32.39 27.18
#